data_AF-A0A3Q2HHG3-F1
#
_entry.id   AF-A0A3Q2HHG3-F1
#
_cell.length_a   1.000
_cell.length_b   1.000
_cell.length_c   1.000
_cell.angle_alpha   90.00
_cell.angle_beta   90.00
_cell.angle_gamma   90.00
#
_symmetry.space_group_name_H-M   'P 1'
#
loop_
_entity.id
_entity.type
_entity.pdbx_description
1 polymer ?
#
loop_
_entity_poly.entity_id
_entity_poly.type
_entity_poly.pdbx_seq_one_letter_code
_entity_poly.pdbx_strand_id
1 'polypeptide(L)'
;MVFLNLPFEVTGTWGVIFLAVLISTALAGPWANICAGKSSNEIRTCDSHGCGRYTAQSHRPHQGVDVLCSDGSTVYAPFTGMIVAQEKPYKDKNAINNGVRLSGRGFCIKMLHVKPIKHKGSIKKGEKLGTVLPLQKVYPGIQSHVHIENCDSSDPTAYL
;
A
#
# COMPACT_ATOMS: atom_id res chain seq x y z
N MET A 1 -11.92 -23.40 -34.67
CA MET A 1 -10.84 -24.21 -35.28
C MET A 1 -9.57 -23.81 -34.59
N VAL A 2 -8.86 -24.65 -33.84
CA VAL A 2 -8.64 -26.09 -33.98
C VAL A 2 -8.73 -26.73 -32.58
N PHE A 3 -9.52 -27.80 -32.47
CA PHE A 3 -9.44 -28.75 -31.35
C PHE A 3 -8.26 -29.67 -31.62
N LEU A 4 -7.31 -29.77 -30.69
CA LEU A 4 -6.37 -30.89 -30.65
C LEU A 4 -6.69 -31.74 -29.42
N ASN A 5 -7.44 -32.82 -29.68
CA ASN A 5 -7.47 -33.98 -28.82
C ASN A 5 -6.08 -34.65 -28.87
N LEU A 6 -5.51 -34.93 -27.70
CA LEU A 6 -4.51 -35.98 -27.55
C LEU A 6 -5.01 -36.97 -26.49
N PRO A 7 -4.94 -38.29 -26.76
CA PRO A 7 -5.28 -39.30 -25.78
C PRO A 7 -4.09 -39.47 -24.84
N PHE A 8 -4.31 -39.40 -23.54
CA PHE A 8 -3.37 -39.96 -22.58
C PHE A 8 -4.06 -41.14 -21.90
N GLU A 9 -3.76 -42.35 -22.41
CA GLU A 9 -3.85 -43.57 -21.62
C GLU A 9 -2.89 -43.43 -20.44
N VAL A 10 -3.42 -43.50 -19.21
CA VAL A 10 -2.61 -43.54 -17.99
C VAL A 10 -2.52 -45.00 -17.56
N THR A 11 -1.45 -45.67 -17.97
CA THR A 11 -1.02 -46.92 -17.32
C THR A 11 -0.17 -46.57 -16.09
N GLY A 12 -0.59 -47.11 -14.96
CA GLY A 12 0.08 -47.23 -13.65
C GLY A 12 1.34 -46.40 -13.35
N THR A 13 1.22 -45.48 -12.41
CA THR A 13 2.01 -45.38 -11.16
C THR A 13 1.51 -44.17 -10.37
N TRP A 14 1.33 -44.32 -9.06
CA TRP A 14 0.82 -43.27 -8.16
C TRP A 14 1.87 -42.16 -7.98
N GLY A 15 2.03 -41.30 -8.99
CA GLY A 15 2.79 -40.06 -8.89
C GLY A 15 1.88 -38.92 -8.48
N VAL A 16 2.03 -38.42 -7.25
CA VAL A 16 1.37 -37.19 -6.80
C VAL A 16 1.94 -36.02 -7.60
N ILE A 17 1.22 -35.56 -8.61
CA ILE A 17 1.61 -34.37 -9.38
C ILE A 17 1.32 -33.14 -8.51
N PHE A 18 2.37 -32.60 -7.87
CA PHE A 18 2.34 -31.25 -7.31
C PHE A 18 2.26 -30.25 -8.47
N LEU A 19 1.04 -29.85 -8.83
CA LEU A 19 0.81 -28.68 -9.68
C LEU A 19 1.24 -27.44 -8.89
N ALA A 20 2.50 -27.03 -9.06
CA ALA A 20 2.99 -25.74 -8.61
C ALA A 20 2.25 -24.65 -9.41
N VAL A 21 1.23 -24.05 -8.79
CA VAL A 21 0.56 -22.87 -9.33
C VAL A 21 1.56 -21.73 -9.27
N LEU A 22 2.26 -21.47 -10.38
CA LEU A 22 3.04 -20.25 -10.57
C LEU A 22 2.05 -19.09 -10.68
N ILE A 23 1.75 -18.45 -9.55
CA ILE A 23 1.01 -17.19 -9.54
C ILE A 23 1.91 -16.17 -10.23
N SER A 24 1.67 -15.91 -11.51
CA SER A 24 2.32 -14.83 -12.24
C SER A 24 2.09 -13.51 -11.50
N THR A 25 3.13 -12.98 -10.86
CA THR A 25 3.15 -11.64 -10.24
C THR A 25 3.23 -10.51 -11.29
N ALA A 26 3.27 -10.87 -12.58
CA ALA A 26 3.76 -10.02 -13.66
C ALA A 26 2.76 -9.00 -14.26
N LEU A 27 1.61 -8.72 -13.65
CA LEU A 27 0.65 -7.74 -14.20
C LEU A 27 0.05 -6.78 -13.18
N ALA A 28 0.81 -6.42 -12.16
CA ALA A 28 0.46 -5.27 -11.34
C ALA A 28 1.27 -4.06 -11.82
N GLY A 29 0.68 -3.25 -12.71
CA GLY A 29 1.26 -1.96 -13.10
C GLY A 29 1.42 -1.02 -11.89
N PRO A 30 2.12 0.13 -12.06
CA PRO A 30 2.43 1.04 -10.95
C PRO A 30 1.16 1.48 -10.23
N TRP A 31 1.27 1.84 -8.96
CA TRP A 31 0.16 2.35 -8.18
C TRP A 31 -0.41 3.65 -8.77
N ALA A 32 -1.65 3.97 -8.41
CA ALA A 32 -2.21 5.27 -8.74
C ALA A 32 -1.49 6.37 -7.93
N ASN A 33 -1.56 7.60 -8.42
CA ASN A 33 -1.18 8.76 -7.62
C ASN A 33 -2.06 8.81 -6.37
N ILE A 34 -1.42 8.81 -5.21
CA ILE A 34 -2.06 8.69 -3.91
C ILE A 34 -2.66 10.03 -3.49
N CYS A 35 -1.97 11.14 -3.76
CA CYS A 35 -2.38 12.46 -3.30
C CYS A 35 -3.13 13.25 -4.38
N ALA A 36 -4.26 13.86 -4.02
CA ALA A 36 -4.93 14.82 -4.89
C ALA A 36 -4.04 16.02 -5.21
N GLY A 37 -4.04 16.43 -6.49
CA GLY A 37 -3.22 17.55 -6.97
C GLY A 37 -1.76 17.19 -7.27
N LYS A 38 -1.36 15.91 -7.11
CA LYS A 38 -0.02 15.43 -7.48
C LYS A 38 -0.06 14.60 -8.77
N SER A 39 0.90 14.84 -9.66
CA SER A 39 1.08 14.10 -10.92
C SER A 39 1.87 12.80 -10.76
N SER A 40 2.54 12.61 -9.62
CA SER A 40 3.30 11.41 -9.27
C SER A 40 3.34 11.21 -7.75
N ASN A 41 3.75 10.03 -7.29
CA ASN A 41 4.00 9.74 -5.89
C ASN A 41 5.39 10.20 -5.47
N GLU A 42 5.53 11.49 -5.16
CA GLU A 42 6.78 12.07 -4.68
C GLU A 42 7.08 11.63 -3.24
N ILE A 43 8.29 11.11 -3.00
CA ILE A 43 8.73 10.69 -1.67
C ILE A 43 9.22 11.91 -0.88
N ARG A 44 8.77 12.03 0.37
CA ARG A 44 9.26 13.02 1.33
C ARG A 44 10.78 12.95 1.45
N THR A 45 11.41 14.11 1.37
CA THR A 45 12.86 14.23 1.53
C THR A 45 13.21 14.27 3.02
N CYS A 46 14.19 15.07 3.44
CA CYS A 46 14.53 15.23 4.86
C CYS A 46 14.02 16.58 5.37
N ASP A 47 13.52 16.58 6.60
CA ASP A 47 13.22 17.76 7.38
C ASP A 47 13.70 17.56 8.83
N SER A 48 13.37 18.47 9.74
CA SER A 48 13.80 18.39 11.15
C SER A 48 13.29 17.15 11.89
N HIS A 49 12.32 16.42 11.35
CA HIS A 49 11.74 15.21 11.93
C HIS A 49 12.29 13.92 11.30
N GLY A 50 13.29 14.03 10.41
CA GLY A 50 13.91 12.91 9.71
C GLY A 50 13.57 12.86 8.22
N CYS A 51 13.78 11.70 7.60
CA CYS A 51 13.62 11.51 6.16
C CYS A 51 12.57 10.45 5.83
N GLY A 52 11.86 10.64 4.71
CA GLY A 52 10.70 9.81 4.33
C GLY A 52 10.98 8.54 3.52
N ARG A 53 12.24 8.24 3.21
CA ARG A 53 12.61 7.07 2.40
C ARG A 53 12.55 5.77 3.21
N TYR A 54 12.33 4.64 2.54
CA TYR A 54 12.46 3.32 3.16
C TYR A 54 13.86 3.14 3.74
N THR A 55 13.97 2.53 4.92
CA THR A 55 15.20 2.37 5.71
C THR A 55 15.92 3.66 6.10
N ALA A 56 15.31 4.84 5.93
CA ALA A 56 15.85 6.08 6.46
C ALA A 56 16.12 5.94 7.95
N GLN A 57 17.35 6.30 8.35
CA GLN A 57 17.87 6.00 9.67
C GLN A 57 17.47 7.11 10.64
N SER A 58 16.79 6.73 11.72
CA SER A 58 16.66 7.54 12.93
C SER A 58 17.14 6.70 14.13
N HIS A 59 16.26 6.38 15.07
CA HIS A 59 16.51 5.41 16.14
C HIS A 59 16.22 3.97 15.72
N ARG A 60 15.28 3.78 14.78
CA ARG A 60 14.99 2.51 14.11
C ARG A 60 14.82 2.76 12.61
N PRO A 61 15.08 1.76 11.76
CA PRO A 61 14.86 1.90 10.32
C PRO A 61 13.40 2.18 10.00
N HIS A 62 13.16 3.17 9.15
CA HIS A 62 11.83 3.47 8.63
C HIS A 62 11.30 2.27 7.81
N GLN A 63 10.17 1.69 8.23
CA GLN A 63 9.60 0.45 7.64
C GLN A 63 8.71 0.69 6.41
N GLY A 64 8.57 1.95 6.01
CA GLY A 64 7.71 2.35 4.90
C GLY A 64 8.31 3.51 4.13
N VAL A 65 7.46 4.16 3.35
CA VAL A 65 7.77 5.35 2.58
C VAL A 65 6.71 6.42 2.85
N ASP A 66 7.17 7.65 2.98
CA ASP A 66 6.30 8.80 3.19
C ASP A 66 6.04 9.48 1.83
N VAL A 67 4.82 9.35 1.31
CA VAL A 67 4.41 9.98 0.05
C VAL A 67 3.85 11.36 0.33
N LEU A 68 4.43 12.40 -0.28
CA LEU A 68 4.07 13.80 -0.05
C LEU A 68 2.59 14.05 -0.33
N CYS A 69 1.90 14.58 0.68
CA CYS A 69 0.50 14.96 0.58
C CYS A 69 0.12 15.95 1.67
N SER A 70 -0.40 17.12 1.29
CA SER A 70 -0.72 18.19 2.24
C SER A 70 -1.86 17.79 3.18
N ASP A 71 -1.83 18.28 4.41
CA ASP A 71 -2.90 18.08 5.40
C ASP A 71 -4.28 18.39 4.80
N GLY A 72 -5.27 17.54 5.06
CA GLY A 72 -6.63 17.68 4.54
C GLY A 72 -6.81 17.28 3.07
N SER A 73 -5.73 17.04 2.31
CA SER A 73 -5.83 16.60 0.92
C SER A 73 -6.55 15.26 0.79
N THR A 74 -7.26 15.08 -0.33
CA THR A 74 -7.88 13.79 -0.65
C THR A 74 -6.80 12.75 -0.97
N VAL A 75 -6.96 11.56 -0.40
CA VAL A 75 -6.12 10.40 -0.63
C VAL A 75 -6.89 9.39 -1.47
N TYR A 76 -6.25 8.88 -2.53
CA TYR A 76 -6.79 7.86 -3.42
C TYR A 76 -6.19 6.49 -3.15
N ALA A 77 -6.95 5.43 -3.46
CA ALA A 77 -6.46 4.07 -3.33
C ALA A 77 -5.42 3.75 -4.42
N PRO A 78 -4.22 3.26 -4.05
CA PRO A 78 -3.14 2.99 -5.00
C PRO A 78 -3.47 1.84 -5.96
N PHE A 79 -4.31 0.89 -5.54
CA PHE A 79 -4.71 -0.27 -6.32
C PHE A 79 -6.15 -0.70 -5.98
N THR A 80 -6.74 -1.51 -6.86
CA THR A 80 -8.06 -2.13 -6.63
C THR A 80 -7.93 -3.30 -5.67
N GLY A 81 -8.78 -3.36 -4.65
CA GLY A 81 -8.76 -4.43 -3.66
C GLY A 81 -9.82 -4.25 -2.57
N MET A 82 -9.46 -4.65 -1.35
CA MET A 82 -10.28 -4.59 -0.16
C MET A 82 -9.58 -3.78 0.92
N ILE A 83 -10.35 -2.91 1.58
CA ILE A 83 -10.01 -2.40 2.91
C ILE A 83 -10.33 -3.53 3.90
N VAL A 84 -9.30 -4.08 4.55
CA VAL A 84 -9.44 -5.27 5.39
C VAL A 84 -9.52 -4.94 6.88
N ALA A 85 -8.88 -3.85 7.31
CA ALA A 85 -8.87 -3.40 8.70
C ALA A 85 -8.58 -1.90 8.82
N GLN A 86 -8.98 -1.34 9.98
CA GLN A 86 -8.41 -0.08 10.45
C GLN A 86 -7.00 -0.33 10.97
N GLU A 87 -6.09 0.60 10.67
CA GLU A 87 -4.73 0.61 11.21
C GLU A 87 -4.52 1.83 12.09
N LYS A 88 -3.73 1.67 13.16
CA LYS A 88 -3.40 2.74 14.10
C LYS A 88 -1.88 2.76 14.30
N PRO A 89 -1.17 3.79 13.78
CA PRO A 89 0.30 3.87 13.91
C PRO A 89 0.79 3.96 15.35
N TYR A 90 -0.04 4.45 16.28
CA TYR A 90 0.36 4.70 17.66
C TYR A 90 -0.55 3.96 18.65
N LYS A 91 0.02 3.52 19.78
CA LYS A 91 -0.75 2.99 20.91
C LYS A 91 -1.62 4.07 21.54
N ASP A 92 -1.02 5.25 21.74
CA ASP A 92 -1.69 6.40 22.33
C ASP A 92 -2.49 7.17 21.28
N LYS A 93 -3.61 7.76 21.70
CA LYS A 93 -4.46 8.56 20.80
C LYS A 93 -3.78 9.90 20.51
N ASN A 94 -3.61 10.22 19.24
CA ASN A 94 -3.22 11.54 18.77
C ASN A 94 -4.02 11.92 17.51
N ALA A 95 -3.84 13.15 17.01
CA ALA A 95 -4.63 13.68 15.90
C ALA A 95 -4.42 12.96 14.56
N ILE A 96 -3.34 12.16 14.43
CA ILE A 96 -2.96 11.45 13.21
C ILE A 96 -2.99 9.92 13.38
N ASN A 97 -3.59 9.42 14.47
CA ASN A 97 -3.63 8.00 14.82
C ASN A 97 -4.79 7.25 14.14
N ASN A 98 -4.78 7.23 12.80
CA ASN A 98 -5.74 6.47 12.01
C ASN A 98 -5.12 6.09 10.64
N GLY A 99 -5.73 5.10 10.01
CA GLY A 99 -5.27 4.53 8.75
C GLY A 99 -6.06 3.28 8.39
N VAL A 100 -5.62 2.60 7.33
CA VAL A 100 -6.23 1.37 6.84
C VAL A 100 -5.19 0.36 6.39
N ARG A 101 -5.56 -0.93 6.45
CA ARG A 101 -4.89 -2.00 5.72
C ARG A 101 -5.66 -2.28 4.44
N LEU A 102 -4.97 -2.26 3.31
CA LEU A 102 -5.48 -2.61 1.99
C LEU A 102 -4.85 -3.92 1.52
N SER A 103 -5.64 -4.78 0.88
CA SER A 103 -5.13 -5.98 0.20
C SER A 103 -5.84 -6.23 -1.12
N GLY A 104 -5.10 -6.62 -2.14
CA GLY A 104 -5.64 -6.95 -3.46
C GLY A 104 -4.56 -6.88 -4.54
N ARG A 105 -4.79 -7.58 -5.66
CA ARG A 105 -3.89 -7.56 -6.84
C ARG A 105 -2.44 -7.93 -6.52
N GLY A 106 -2.21 -8.79 -5.53
CA GLY A 106 -0.87 -9.18 -5.09
C GLY A 106 -0.21 -8.21 -4.09
N PHE A 107 -0.88 -7.13 -3.72
CA PHE A 107 -0.39 -6.17 -2.73
C PHE A 107 -1.06 -6.34 -1.37
N CYS A 108 -0.32 -6.02 -0.32
CA CYS A 108 -0.84 -5.79 1.02
C CYS A 108 -0.09 -4.60 1.61
N ILE A 109 -0.80 -3.50 1.91
CA ILE A 109 -0.19 -2.29 2.46
C ILE A 109 -0.99 -1.75 3.64
N LYS A 110 -0.31 -1.00 4.49
CA LYS A 110 -0.88 -0.10 5.49
C LYS A 110 -0.74 1.32 4.95
N MET A 111 -1.82 2.10 4.97
CA MET A 111 -1.81 3.53 4.67
C MET A 111 -2.19 4.28 5.95
N LEU A 112 -1.23 5.01 6.52
CA LEU A 112 -1.34 5.65 7.83
C LEU A 112 -1.45 7.17 7.69
N HIS A 113 -1.91 7.81 8.77
CA HIS A 113 -2.19 9.26 8.84
C HIS A 113 -3.34 9.69 7.92
N VAL A 114 -4.27 8.78 7.67
CA VAL A 114 -5.45 9.00 6.82
C VAL A 114 -6.72 8.80 7.64
N LYS A 115 -7.68 9.70 7.48
CA LYS A 115 -9.08 9.47 7.88
C LYS A 115 -9.80 8.81 6.69
N PRO A 116 -9.99 7.48 6.70
CA PRO A 116 -10.64 6.82 5.57
C PRO A 116 -12.15 7.10 5.58
N ILE A 117 -12.78 7.00 4.41
CA ILE A 117 -14.24 7.10 4.28
C ILE A 117 -14.96 5.89 4.89
N LYS A 118 -14.27 4.74 4.97
CA LYS A 118 -14.75 3.48 5.55
C LYS A 118 -13.56 2.62 5.99
N HIS A 119 -13.77 1.73 6.96
CA HIS A 119 -12.70 0.86 7.50
C HIS A 119 -12.73 -0.57 6.96
N LYS A 120 -13.74 -0.93 6.17
CA LYS A 120 -13.87 -2.23 5.50
C LYS A 120 -14.58 -2.09 4.15
N GLY A 121 -14.34 -3.04 3.25
CA GLY A 121 -15.08 -3.16 1.98
C GLY A 121 -14.22 -2.95 0.75
N SER A 122 -14.80 -3.13 -0.43
CA SER A 122 -14.11 -3.01 -1.72
C SER A 122 -13.71 -1.56 -2.02
N ILE A 123 -12.61 -1.40 -2.75
CA ILE A 123 -12.15 -0.10 -3.26
C ILE A 123 -11.45 -0.29 -4.61
N LYS A 124 -11.66 0.65 -5.53
CA LYS A 124 -11.01 0.64 -6.85
C LYS A 124 -9.75 1.50 -6.86
N LYS A 125 -8.78 1.16 -7.70
CA LYS A 125 -7.62 2.01 -8.01
C LYS A 125 -8.09 3.42 -8.37
N GLY A 126 -7.53 4.44 -7.73
CA GLY A 126 -7.89 5.84 -7.94
C GLY A 126 -9.19 6.29 -7.27
N GLU A 127 -9.92 5.39 -6.59
CA GLU A 127 -11.11 5.77 -5.81
C GLU A 127 -10.69 6.54 -4.55
N LYS A 128 -11.50 7.50 -4.13
CA LYS A 128 -11.29 8.23 -2.88
C LYS A 128 -11.25 7.27 -1.70
N LEU A 129 -10.08 7.17 -1.06
CA LEU A 129 -9.86 6.40 0.15
C LEU A 129 -10.19 7.22 1.40
N GLY A 130 -9.83 8.50 1.41
CA GLY A 130 -9.93 9.32 2.61
C GLY A 130 -9.32 10.71 2.47
N THR A 131 -8.92 11.27 3.60
CA THR A 131 -8.22 12.57 3.70
C THR A 131 -7.02 12.47 4.63
N VAL A 132 -5.94 13.18 4.30
CA VAL A 132 -4.76 13.30 5.17
C VAL A 132 -5.15 13.96 6.50
N LEU A 133 -4.75 13.35 7.61
CA LEU A 133 -4.91 13.90 8.96
C LEU A 133 -4.00 15.11 9.18
N PRO A 134 -4.20 15.92 10.24
CA PRO A 134 -3.40 17.13 10.43
C PRO A 134 -2.00 16.82 10.97
N LEU A 135 -1.05 16.42 10.11
CA LEU A 135 0.34 16.16 10.50
C LEU A 135 1.00 17.40 11.10
N GLN A 136 0.73 18.60 10.57
CA GLN A 136 1.32 19.84 11.09
C GLN A 136 0.95 20.12 12.55
N LYS A 137 -0.18 19.57 13.03
CA LYS A 137 -0.60 19.70 14.43
C LYS A 137 0.24 18.83 15.37
N VAL A 138 0.76 17.72 14.89
CA VAL A 138 1.53 16.75 15.69
C VAL A 138 3.03 16.96 15.50
N TYR A 139 3.45 17.27 14.26
CA TYR A 139 4.83 17.53 13.88
C TYR A 139 4.91 18.84 13.06
N PRO A 140 4.89 20.01 13.72
CA PRO A 140 5.04 21.28 13.03
C PRO A 140 6.33 21.32 12.21
N GLY A 141 6.23 21.72 10.93
CA GLY A 141 7.38 21.81 10.01
C GLY A 141 7.75 20.50 9.32
N ILE A 142 7.03 19.40 9.57
CA ILE A 142 7.20 18.16 8.79
C ILE A 142 6.74 18.38 7.35
N GLN A 143 7.36 17.70 6.39
CA GLN A 143 6.75 17.60 5.06
C GLN A 143 5.52 16.69 5.17
N SER A 144 4.31 17.24 5.11
CA SER A 144 3.07 16.45 5.24
C SER A 144 3.01 15.32 4.21
N HIS A 145 2.58 14.14 4.66
CA HIS A 145 2.65 12.92 3.88
C HIS A 145 1.61 11.88 4.31
N VAL A 146 1.40 10.89 3.45
CA VAL A 146 0.79 9.60 3.80
C VAL A 146 1.92 8.59 3.99
N HIS A 147 1.99 7.95 5.14
CA HIS A 147 2.95 6.89 5.39
C HIS A 147 2.41 5.56 4.84
N ILE A 148 3.20 4.89 4.01
CA ILE A 148 2.83 3.63 3.35
C ILE A 148 3.87 2.56 3.67
N GLU A 149 3.39 1.43 4.16
CA GLU A 149 4.22 0.29 4.55
C GLU A 149 3.62 -0.98 3.95
N ASN A 150 4.43 -1.83 3.30
CA ASN A 150 3.98 -3.17 2.94
C ASN A 150 3.68 -3.98 4.21
N CYS A 151 2.68 -4.86 4.19
CA CYS A 151 2.28 -5.61 5.38
C CYS A 151 3.42 -6.46 5.99
N ASP A 152 4.38 -6.88 5.18
CA ASP A 152 5.59 -7.62 5.55
C ASP A 152 6.81 -6.72 5.82
N SER A 153 6.63 -5.40 5.80
CA SER A 153 7.67 -4.37 5.95
C SER A 153 8.74 -4.37 4.86
N SER A 154 8.51 -5.03 3.72
CA SER A 154 9.39 -4.91 2.55
C SER A 154 9.32 -3.52 1.91
N ASP A 155 10.31 -3.17 1.09
CA ASP A 155 10.39 -1.86 0.43
C ASP A 155 9.24 -1.66 -0.59
N PRO A 156 8.32 -0.70 -0.39
CA PRO A 156 7.23 -0.43 -1.32
C PRO A 156 7.64 0.47 -2.51
N THR A 157 8.87 1.00 -2.53
CA THR A 157 9.28 2.09 -3.44
C THR A 157 9.10 1.74 -4.93
N ALA A 158 9.31 0.49 -5.30
CA ALA A 158 9.20 0.03 -6.70
C ALA A 158 7.77 0.10 -7.26
N TYR A 159 6.76 0.26 -6.41
CA TYR A 159 5.35 0.30 -6.82
C TYR A 159 4.77 1.72 -6.91
N LEU A 160 5.49 2.73 -6.40
CA LEU A 160 5.06 4.12 -6.39
C LEU A 160 4.97 4.74 -7.79
#